data_AF-A0A5S5BE67-F1
#
_entry.id   AF-A0A5S5BE67-F1
#
_cell.length_a   1.000
_cell.length_b   1.000
_cell.length_c   1.000
_cell.angle_alpha   90.00
_cell.angle_beta   90.00
_cell.angle_gamma   90.00
#
_symmetry.space_group_name_H-M   'P 1'
#
loop_
_entity.id
_entity.type
_entity.pdbx_description
1 polymer ?
#
loop_
_entity_poly.entity_id
_entity_poly.type
_entity_poly.pdbx_seq_one_letter_code
_entity_poly.pdbx_strand_id
1 'polypeptide(L)'
;MGKGHYTRPAVIQVTEMRLSYGFSGDCFPLTFELSERLKPLVASHLPRRRKWHFNDRVLLWLSPELEPDLIAFYQGGGDIFLMSYDEAWAQKLDIELLRELAKRLEVLSPGILTMITGQ
;
A
#
# COMPACT_ATOMS: atom_id res chain seq x y z
N MET A 1 49.52 -16.38 -7.46
CA MET A 1 48.44 -16.03 -8.41
C MET A 1 47.12 -16.49 -7.81
N GLY A 2 46.07 -15.66 -7.89
CA GLY A 2 44.71 -16.01 -7.46
C GLY A 2 44.09 -15.03 -6.46
N LYS A 3 43.81 -13.79 -6.88
CA LYS A 3 42.89 -12.92 -6.13
C LYS A 3 41.47 -13.25 -6.58
N GLY A 4 40.70 -13.93 -5.73
CA GLY A 4 39.28 -14.18 -5.95
C GLY A 4 38.53 -12.86 -6.02
N HIS A 5 38.00 -12.53 -7.20
CA HIS A 5 37.07 -11.43 -7.36
C HIS A 5 35.73 -11.86 -6.76
N TYR A 6 35.40 -11.31 -5.58
CA TYR A 6 34.04 -11.28 -5.09
C TYR A 6 33.25 -10.31 -5.99
N THR A 7 32.56 -10.85 -7.00
CA THR A 7 31.52 -10.10 -7.70
C THR A 7 30.38 -9.89 -6.72
N ARG A 8 30.29 -8.67 -6.17
CA ARG A 8 29.06 -8.19 -5.51
C ARG A 8 27.92 -8.37 -6.52
N PRO A 9 26.78 -8.98 -6.13
CA PRO A 9 25.63 -9.03 -7.01
C PRO A 9 25.28 -7.58 -7.40
N ALA A 10 25.23 -7.33 -8.70
CA ALA A 10 24.75 -6.06 -9.22
C ALA A 10 23.33 -5.88 -8.69
N VAL A 11 23.12 -4.89 -7.83
CA VAL A 11 21.78 -4.45 -7.47
C VAL A 11 21.21 -3.84 -8.74
N ILE A 12 20.52 -4.66 -9.53
CA ILE A 12 19.75 -4.18 -10.67
C ILE A 12 18.77 -3.17 -10.07
N GLN A 13 18.96 -1.88 -10.39
CA GLN A 13 17.97 -0.87 -10.06
C GLN A 13 16.73 -1.23 -10.85
N VAL A 14 15.78 -1.90 -10.21
CA VAL A 14 14.54 -2.22 -10.89
C VAL A 14 13.78 -0.92 -11.03
N THR A 15 13.63 -0.47 -12.28
CA THR A 15 13.02 0.82 -12.59
C THR A 15 11.53 0.76 -12.29
N GLU A 16 11.14 1.22 -11.10
CA GLU A 16 9.73 1.40 -10.77
C GLU A 16 9.09 2.41 -11.73
N MET A 17 7.94 2.03 -12.29
CA MET A 17 7.09 2.85 -13.13
C MET A 17 6.32 3.87 -12.28
N ARG A 18 5.99 5.02 -12.88
CA ARG A 18 5.00 5.95 -12.33
C ARG A 18 3.71 5.74 -13.11
N LEU A 19 2.69 5.18 -12.46
CA LEU A 19 1.43 4.82 -13.09
C LEU A 19 0.34 5.82 -12.71
N SER A 20 -0.63 6.03 -13.60
CA SER A 20 -1.82 6.86 -13.34
C SER A 20 -2.93 6.13 -12.60
N TYR A 21 -2.79 4.82 -12.42
CA TYR A 21 -3.68 3.92 -11.69
C TYR A 21 -2.87 3.10 -10.70
N GLY A 22 -3.53 2.60 -9.65
CA GLY A 22 -2.92 1.77 -8.62
C GLY A 22 -3.19 0.27 -8.82
N PHE A 23 -2.37 -0.55 -8.20
CA PHE A 23 -2.57 -2.01 -8.08
C PHE A 23 -3.94 -2.31 -7.48
N SER A 24 -4.33 -1.56 -6.45
CA SER A 24 -5.57 -1.74 -5.73
C SER A 24 -6.83 -1.38 -6.53
N GLY A 25 -6.71 -0.58 -7.59
CA GLY A 25 -7.87 0.04 -8.25
C GLY A 25 -8.88 0.62 -7.23
N ASP A 26 -10.16 0.31 -7.45
CA ASP A 26 -11.29 0.69 -6.59
C ASP A 26 -11.71 -0.42 -5.60
N CYS A 27 -10.83 -1.37 -5.29
CA CYS A 27 -11.19 -2.57 -4.51
C CYS A 27 -11.45 -2.32 -3.02
N PHE A 28 -10.92 -1.23 -2.48
CA PHE A 28 -10.96 -0.94 -1.05
C PHE A 28 -11.58 0.44 -0.77
N PRO A 29 -12.83 0.66 -1.20
CA PRO A 29 -13.44 1.98 -1.15
C PRO A 29 -13.52 2.55 0.27
N LEU A 30 -13.84 1.73 1.27
CA LEU A 30 -13.99 2.21 2.65
C LEU A 30 -12.63 2.59 3.26
N THR A 31 -11.62 1.73 3.07
CA THR A 31 -10.26 1.99 3.55
C THR A 31 -9.70 3.25 2.91
N PHE A 32 -9.86 3.39 1.60
CA PHE A 32 -9.27 4.52 0.87
C PHE A 32 -10.00 5.82 1.12
N GLU A 33 -11.33 5.81 1.25
CA GLU A 33 -12.08 6.99 1.66
C GLU A 33 -11.59 7.54 3.01
N LEU A 34 -11.44 6.68 4.03
CA LEU A 34 -10.93 7.11 5.33
C LEU A 34 -9.49 7.63 5.24
N SER A 35 -8.63 6.93 4.50
CA SER A 35 -7.22 7.31 4.34
C SER A 35 -7.04 8.65 3.62
N GLU A 36 -7.91 8.97 2.65
CA GLU A 36 -7.91 10.25 1.94
C GLU A 36 -8.44 11.38 2.84
N ARG A 37 -9.51 11.15 3.62
CA ARG A 37 -10.01 12.12 4.60
C ARG A 37 -8.95 12.51 5.63
N LEU A 38 -8.09 11.56 6.01
CA LEU A 38 -7.01 11.73 6.99
C LEU A 38 -5.62 11.77 6.34
N LYS A 39 -5.54 12.12 5.05
CA LYS A 39 -4.28 12.11 4.28
C LYS A 39 -3.14 12.89 4.94
N PRO A 40 -3.34 14.09 5.53
CA PRO A 40 -2.25 14.80 6.21
C PRO A 40 -1.66 14.02 7.38
N LEU A 41 -2.48 13.25 8.10
CA LEU A 41 -2.06 12.42 9.21
C LEU A 41 -1.38 11.13 8.72
N VAL A 42 -1.91 10.50 7.67
CA VAL A 42 -1.41 9.20 7.17
C VAL A 42 -0.13 9.34 6.36
N ALA A 43 -0.01 10.37 5.52
CA ALA A 43 1.03 10.47 4.48
C ALA A 43 2.48 10.44 5.01
N SER A 44 2.71 10.93 6.24
CA SER A 44 4.01 10.93 6.93
C SER A 44 4.48 9.53 7.35
N HIS A 45 3.56 8.56 7.50
CA HIS A 45 3.85 7.20 7.96
C HIS A 45 3.96 6.19 6.82
N LEU A 46 3.60 6.59 5.60
CA LEU A 46 3.60 5.70 4.45
C LEU A 46 5.02 5.41 3.94
N PRO A 47 5.28 4.21 3.38
CA PRO A 47 6.54 3.85 2.74
C PRO A 47 7.02 4.91 1.73
N ARG A 48 8.35 5.09 1.64
CA ARG A 48 9.01 6.07 0.75
C ARG A 48 9.04 5.62 -0.73
N ARG A 49 7.91 5.18 -1.27
CA ARG A 49 7.71 4.80 -2.68
C ARG A 49 7.01 5.91 -3.46
N ARG A 50 7.67 7.06 -3.66
CA ARG A 50 7.03 8.29 -4.18
C ARG A 50 6.42 8.18 -5.59
N LYS A 51 6.83 7.18 -6.37
CA LYS A 51 6.26 6.90 -7.69
C LYS A 51 4.95 6.12 -7.64
N TRP A 52 4.68 5.46 -6.51
CA TRP A 52 3.50 4.65 -6.31
C TRP A 52 2.31 5.51 -5.94
N HIS A 53 1.13 5.05 -6.34
CA HIS A 53 -0.15 5.63 -5.99
C HIS A 53 -0.31 5.72 -4.46
N PHE A 54 -1.00 6.75 -3.98
CA PHE A 54 -1.19 6.96 -2.54
C PHE A 54 -1.87 5.75 -1.89
N ASN A 55 -2.97 5.27 -2.49
CA ASN A 55 -3.73 4.12 -1.99
C ASN A 55 -2.89 2.84 -1.92
N ASP A 56 -1.99 2.61 -2.89
CA ASP A 56 -1.09 1.44 -2.85
C ASP A 56 -0.05 1.55 -1.73
N ARG A 57 0.40 2.76 -1.43
CA ARG A 57 1.28 3.00 -0.28
C ARG A 57 0.56 2.82 1.04
N VAL A 58 -0.73 3.19 1.12
CA VAL A 58 -1.62 2.90 2.26
C VAL A 58 -1.80 1.39 2.39
N LEU A 59 -2.10 0.70 1.29
CA LEU A 59 -2.28 -0.75 1.26
C LEU A 59 -1.01 -1.48 1.73
N LEU A 60 0.16 -1.09 1.22
CA LEU A 60 1.45 -1.63 1.67
C LEU A 60 1.71 -1.37 3.16
N TRP A 61 1.33 -0.18 3.64
CA TRP A 61 1.46 0.13 5.05
C TRP A 61 0.60 -0.81 5.90
N LEU A 62 -0.67 -1.00 5.53
CA LEU A 62 -1.62 -1.84 6.26
C LEU A 62 -1.35 -3.33 6.14
N SER A 63 -0.93 -3.79 4.96
CA SER A 63 -0.62 -5.18 4.64
C SER A 63 0.74 -5.29 3.94
N PRO A 64 1.84 -5.41 4.72
CA PRO A 64 3.18 -5.62 4.17
C PRO A 64 3.31 -6.88 3.32
N GLU A 65 2.42 -7.86 3.52
CA GLU A 65 2.41 -9.13 2.79
C GLU A 65 2.14 -8.95 1.29
N LEU A 66 1.51 -7.84 0.89
CA LEU A 66 1.25 -7.50 -0.52
C LEU A 66 2.45 -6.81 -1.21
N GLU A 67 3.58 -6.62 -0.51
CA GLU A 67 4.76 -5.98 -1.11
C GLU A 67 5.24 -6.67 -2.40
N PRO A 68 5.33 -8.01 -2.48
CA PRO A 68 5.77 -8.69 -3.71
C PRO A 68 4.87 -8.39 -4.91
N ASP A 69 3.54 -8.41 -4.73
CA ASP A 69 2.56 -8.15 -5.79
C ASP A 69 2.63 -6.70 -6.26
N LEU A 70 2.69 -5.77 -5.31
CA LEU A 70 2.87 -4.34 -5.59
C LEU A 70 4.17 -4.06 -6.34
N ILE A 71 5.28 -4.69 -5.92
CA ILE A 71 6.56 -4.58 -6.63
C ILE A 71 6.42 -5.11 -8.05
N ALA A 72 5.84 -6.29 -8.25
CA ALA A 72 5.64 -6.86 -9.58
C ALA A 72 4.81 -5.94 -10.48
N PHE A 73 3.72 -5.40 -9.95
CA PHE A 73 2.85 -4.42 -10.64
C PHE A 73 3.62 -3.16 -11.05
N TYR A 74 4.35 -2.52 -10.12
CA TYR A 74 5.13 -1.31 -10.40
C TYR A 74 6.38 -1.55 -11.26
N GLN A 75 6.75 -2.80 -11.50
CA GLN A 75 7.79 -3.20 -12.45
C GLN A 75 7.23 -3.56 -13.83
N GLY A 76 5.92 -3.43 -14.03
CA GLY A 76 5.25 -3.70 -15.31
C GLY A 76 4.96 -5.18 -15.58
N GLY A 77 5.12 -6.05 -14.56
CA GLY A 77 4.94 -7.50 -14.70
C GLY A 77 3.80 -8.09 -13.86
N GLY A 78 3.13 -7.28 -13.03
CA GLY A 78 2.03 -7.72 -12.16
C GLY A 78 0.68 -7.20 -12.62
N ASP A 79 -0.38 -7.95 -12.31
CA ASP A 79 -1.76 -7.57 -12.58
C ASP A 79 -2.34 -6.63 -11.51
N ILE A 80 -3.49 -6.03 -11.80
CA ILE A 80 -4.30 -5.35 -10.78
C ILE A 80 -4.98 -6.38 -9.86
N PHE A 81 -5.33 -5.96 -8.64
CA PHE A 81 -5.83 -6.83 -7.59
C PHE A 81 -6.98 -7.77 -8.02
N LEU A 82 -8.03 -7.27 -8.69
CA LEU A 82 -9.18 -8.10 -9.09
C LEU A 82 -8.91 -9.11 -10.20
N MET A 83 -7.73 -9.07 -10.85
CA MET A 83 -7.34 -10.13 -11.77
C MET A 83 -6.82 -11.37 -11.02
N SER A 84 -6.39 -11.19 -9.77
CA SER A 84 -5.87 -12.27 -8.92
C SER A 84 -6.87 -12.70 -7.84
N TYR A 85 -7.86 -11.87 -7.52
CA TYR A 85 -8.78 -12.09 -6.40
C TYR A 85 -10.23 -11.74 -6.75
N ASP A 86 -11.19 -12.49 -6.20
CA ASP A 86 -12.60 -12.21 -6.42
C ASP A 86 -13.11 -11.00 -5.61
N GLU A 87 -14.19 -10.39 -6.10
CA GLU A 87 -14.76 -9.16 -5.52
C GLU A 87 -15.30 -9.37 -4.09
N ALA A 88 -15.88 -10.54 -3.79
CA ALA A 88 -16.41 -10.81 -2.46
C ALA A 88 -15.28 -10.95 -1.43
N TRP A 89 -14.14 -11.50 -1.85
CA TRP A 89 -12.92 -11.50 -1.06
C TRP A 89 -12.36 -10.08 -0.88
N ALA A 90 -12.33 -9.27 -1.95
CA ALA A 90 -11.90 -7.87 -1.89
C ALA A 90 -12.72 -7.05 -0.86
N GLN A 91 -14.04 -7.23 -0.85
CA GLN A 91 -14.92 -6.54 0.10
C GLN A 91 -14.65 -6.95 1.56
N LYS A 92 -14.42 -8.24 1.82
CA LYS A 92 -14.04 -8.71 3.16
C LYS A 92 -12.71 -8.12 3.60
N LEU A 93 -11.74 -8.12 2.69
CA LEU A 93 -10.43 -7.54 2.95
C LEU A 93 -10.52 -6.02 3.19
N ASP A 94 -11.37 -5.28 2.48
CA ASP A 94 -11.58 -3.85 2.73
C ASP A 94 -12.04 -3.58 4.16
N ILE A 95 -12.96 -4.40 4.70
CA ILE A 95 -13.42 -4.27 6.09
C ILE A 95 -12.28 -4.54 7.08
N GLU A 96 -11.43 -5.54 6.81
CA GLU A 96 -10.28 -5.87 7.64
C GLU A 96 -9.22 -4.76 7.62
N LEU A 97 -8.90 -4.25 6.42
CA LEU A 97 -7.98 -3.14 6.21
C LEU A 97 -8.50 -1.85 6.86
N LEU A 98 -9.80 -1.57 6.77
CA LEU A 98 -10.42 -0.43 7.42
C LEU A 98 -10.28 -0.49 8.94
N ARG A 99 -10.50 -1.67 9.54
CA ARG A 99 -10.32 -1.87 10.99
C ARG A 99 -8.87 -1.68 11.39
N GLU A 100 -7.94 -2.17 10.58
CA GLU A 100 -6.51 -1.99 10.84
C GLU A 100 -6.09 -0.52 10.72
N LEU A 101 -6.58 0.17 9.68
CA LEU A 101 -6.38 1.61 9.51
C LEU A 101 -6.91 2.39 10.71
N ALA A 102 -8.13 2.11 11.16
CA ALA A 102 -8.75 2.73 12.33
C ALA A 102 -7.89 2.54 13.59
N LYS A 103 -7.41 1.32 13.86
CA LYS A 103 -6.51 1.05 15.00
C LYS A 103 -5.23 1.89 14.95
N ARG A 104 -4.59 1.95 13.78
CA ARG A 104 -3.35 2.73 13.63
C ARG A 104 -3.59 4.23 13.78
N LEU A 105 -4.69 4.73 13.24
CA LEU A 105 -5.08 6.14 13.38
C LEU A 105 -5.29 6.53 14.85
N GLU A 106 -5.94 5.68 15.64
CA GLU A 106 -6.10 5.91 17.08
C GLU A 106 -4.77 5.92 17.84
N VAL A 107 -3.78 5.14 17.40
CA VAL A 107 -2.41 5.22 17.97
C VAL A 107 -1.73 6.53 17.59
N LEU A 108 -1.91 7.00 16.35
CA LEU A 108 -1.30 8.23 15.85
C LEU A 108 -1.94 9.49 16.44
N SER A 109 -3.25 9.47 16.62
CA SER A 109 -4.03 10.59 17.14
C SER A 109 -5.24 10.04 17.91
N PRO A 110 -5.10 9.80 19.22
CA PRO A 110 -6.19 9.25 20.03
C PRO A 110 -7.47 10.10 19.95
N GLY A 111 -8.62 9.44 19.78
CA GLY A 111 -9.94 10.08 19.66
C GLY A 111 -10.24 10.68 18.29
N ILE A 112 -9.34 10.54 17.31
CA ILE A 112 -9.55 11.06 15.96
C ILE A 112 -10.80 10.47 15.30
N LEU A 113 -11.09 9.18 15.54
CA LEU A 113 -12.26 8.53 14.95
C LEU A 113 -13.55 9.13 15.50
N THR A 114 -13.62 9.42 16.80
CA THR A 114 -14.79 10.09 17.41
C THR A 114 -14.99 11.50 16.85
N MET A 115 -13.91 12.24 16.62
CA MET A 115 -13.98 13.59 16.05
C MET A 115 -14.51 13.61 14.60
N ILE A 116 -14.23 12.57 13.80
CA ILE A 116 -14.67 12.49 12.40
C ILE A 116 -16.01 11.78 12.21
N THR A 117 -16.42 10.89 13.13
CA THR A 117 -17.70 10.17 13.05
C THR A 117 -18.84 10.87 13.77
N GLY A 118 -18.55 11.87 14.61
CA GLY A 118 -19.58 12.72 15.23
C GLY A 118 -20.56 11.92 16.09
N GLN A 119 -20.11 11.52 17.28
CA GLN A 119 -20.99 11.27 18.43
C GLN A 119 -20.47 12.07 19.62
#